data_AF-Q6Z0N2-F1
#
_entry.id   AF-Q6Z0N2-F1
#
_cell.length_a   1.000
_cell.length_b   1.000
_cell.length_c   1.000
_cell.angle_alpha   90.00
_cell.angle_beta   90.00
_cell.angle_gamma   90.00
#
_symmetry.space_group_name_H-M   'P 1'
#
loop_
_entity.id
_entity.type
_entity.pdbx_description
1 polymer ?
#
loop_
_entity_poly.entity_id
_entity_poly.type
_entity_poly.pdbx_seq_one_letter_code
_entity_poly.pdbx_strand_id
1 'polypeptide(L)'
;MFDGGGEQRRNNCAARPVSTNVDPGSHHVEEEVQPAAPAIPALADLFSLDIKDYFDETEEETTSKALAPLDDTVKKTLEDISIRLESSLDNLVADCGLIRARFAEIQASIPDDLANTITPAVYLEQHQFKLEKAKQRIADWREQKDIEATIQANRQLVHEEKAKLDQLSVGPIQSNIDRLEARKIDLIAQLEECNAELDLEKQKLADLPNVVEEQKSRLRSAIKNVADMTKSLKVIPGTDAQDIQAIEEIDQIRQ
;
A
#
# COMPACT_ATOMS: atom_id res chain seq x y z
N MET A 1 -64.97 -15.77 10.38
CA MET A 1 -64.76 -15.11 11.69
C MET A 1 -63.55 -15.74 12.34
N PHE A 2 -62.40 -15.10 12.26
CA PHE A 2 -61.53 -14.75 13.39
C PHE A 2 -60.35 -13.97 12.80
N ASP A 3 -60.28 -12.73 13.25
CA ASP A 3 -59.40 -11.65 12.82
C ASP A 3 -58.28 -11.55 13.86
N GLY A 4 -57.04 -11.37 13.41
CA GLY A 4 -55.85 -11.13 14.24
C GLY A 4 -54.94 -10.22 13.43
N GLY A 5 -54.86 -8.92 13.75
CA GLY A 5 -53.99 -8.37 14.78
C GLY A 5 -52.57 -8.26 14.22
N GLY A 6 -52.00 -7.11 13.87
CA GLY A 6 -52.23 -5.74 14.32
C GLY A 6 -50.98 -5.27 15.07
N GLU A 7 -49.99 -4.68 14.37
CA GLU A 7 -48.85 -4.06 15.04
C GLU A 7 -48.28 -2.84 14.27
N GLN A 8 -48.83 -1.69 14.66
CA GLN A 8 -48.19 -0.43 15.00
C GLN A 8 -46.78 -0.12 14.44
N ARG A 9 -46.69 0.84 13.50
CA ARG A 9 -45.51 1.71 13.38
C ARG A 9 -45.91 3.19 13.31
N ARG A 10 -45.25 3.94 14.20
CA ARG A 10 -45.48 5.33 14.56
C ARG A 10 -44.91 6.25 13.48
N ASN A 11 -45.74 7.15 12.96
CA ASN A 11 -45.30 8.29 12.14
C ASN A 11 -45.18 9.52 13.06
N ASN A 12 -43.96 9.87 13.44
CA ASN A 12 -43.65 11.18 14.04
C ASN A 12 -42.77 11.97 13.05
N CYS A 13 -43.39 12.90 12.31
CA CYS A 13 -42.67 13.94 11.59
C CYS A 13 -42.36 15.09 12.55
N ALA A 14 -41.12 15.15 13.01
CA ALA A 14 -40.56 16.33 13.67
C ALA A 14 -39.60 17.01 12.70
N ALA A 15 -40.00 18.15 12.15
CA ALA A 15 -39.14 19.02 11.37
C ALA A 15 -38.13 19.71 12.30
N ARG A 16 -36.84 19.52 12.02
CA ARG A 16 -35.73 20.31 12.56
C ARG A 16 -35.05 21.03 11.38
N PRO A 17 -34.78 22.34 11.46
CA PRO A 17 -34.07 23.04 10.41
C PRO A 17 -32.58 22.67 10.47
N VAL A 18 -32.03 22.24 9.34
CA VAL A 18 -30.59 22.15 9.10
C VAL A 18 -30.10 23.57 8.80
N SER A 19 -29.34 24.15 9.72
CA SER A 19 -28.50 25.31 9.43
C SER A 19 -27.35 24.85 8.53
N THR A 20 -27.44 25.19 7.25
CA THR A 20 -26.31 25.17 6.32
C THR A 20 -25.49 26.44 6.50
N ASN A 21 -24.42 26.37 7.30
CA ASN A 21 -23.31 27.30 7.15
C ASN A 21 -22.40 26.73 6.06
N VAL A 22 -22.47 27.34 4.88
CA VAL A 22 -21.52 27.16 3.78
C VAL A 22 -20.37 28.12 4.04
N ASP A 23 -19.17 27.59 4.23
CA ASP A 23 -17.92 28.36 4.26
C ASP A 23 -17.03 27.81 3.13
N PRO A 24 -16.71 28.58 2.07
CA PRO A 24 -15.88 28.12 0.98
C PRO A 24 -14.40 28.35 1.33
N GLY A 25 -13.84 27.44 2.12
CA GLY A 25 -12.39 27.36 2.38
C GLY A 25 -11.65 26.73 1.21
N SER A 26 -11.38 27.51 0.16
CA SER A 26 -10.50 27.13 -0.94
C SER A 26 -9.04 27.30 -0.50
N HIS A 27 -8.37 26.20 -0.18
CA HIS A 27 -6.91 26.16 -0.13
C HIS A 27 -6.37 25.35 -1.31
N HIS A 28 -6.02 26.09 -2.37
CA HIS A 28 -5.04 25.68 -3.35
C HIS A 28 -3.70 25.54 -2.62
N VAL A 29 -3.21 24.31 -2.48
CA VAL A 29 -1.86 24.06 -1.98
C VAL A 29 -0.95 24.07 -3.20
N GLU A 30 -0.27 25.20 -3.40
CA GLU A 30 0.86 25.31 -4.29
C GLU A 30 1.94 24.31 -3.85
N GLU A 31 2.53 23.66 -4.83
CA GLU A 31 3.69 22.78 -4.70
C GLU A 31 4.88 23.61 -4.19
N GLU A 32 5.04 23.70 -2.88
CA GLU A 32 6.18 24.36 -2.26
C GLU A 32 7.40 23.43 -2.34
N VAL A 33 8.24 23.67 -3.35
CA VAL A 33 9.58 23.11 -3.47
C VAL A 33 10.33 23.43 -2.19
N GLN A 34 10.63 22.40 -1.39
CA GLN A 34 11.45 22.55 -0.19
C GLN A 34 12.82 23.14 -0.56
N PRO A 35 13.20 24.31 -0.02
CA PRO A 35 14.58 24.75 -0.12
C PRO A 35 15.44 23.77 0.67
N ALA A 36 16.45 23.21 0.00
CA ALA A 36 17.49 22.41 0.64
C ALA A 36 17.98 23.15 1.89
N ALA A 37 17.91 22.46 3.04
CA ALA A 37 18.37 23.01 4.31
C ALA A 37 19.79 23.58 4.13
N PRO A 38 20.04 24.85 4.51
CA PRO A 38 21.40 25.38 4.49
C PRO A 38 22.24 24.51 5.41
N ALA A 39 23.25 23.84 4.86
CA ALA A 39 24.30 23.23 5.66
C ALA A 39 24.88 24.36 6.52
N ILE A 40 24.62 24.32 7.82
CA ILE A 40 25.11 25.33 8.76
C ILE A 40 26.63 25.32 8.63
N PRO A 41 27.26 26.39 8.10
CA PRO A 41 28.71 26.48 8.03
C PRO A 41 29.25 26.33 9.45
N ALA A 42 30.29 25.52 9.62
CA ALA A 42 30.96 25.37 10.91
C ALA A 42 31.23 26.75 11.51
N LEU A 43 30.94 26.95 12.80
CA LEU A 43 31.01 28.26 13.46
C LEU A 43 32.35 29.00 13.29
N ALA A 44 33.43 28.29 12.95
CA ALA A 44 34.74 28.86 12.64
C ALA A 44 34.82 29.58 11.28
N ASP A 45 33.90 29.30 10.36
CA ASP A 45 33.85 29.88 9.00
C ASP A 45 32.75 30.94 8.86
N LEU A 46 31.95 31.15 9.91
CA LEU A 46 30.87 32.15 9.90
C LEU A 46 31.39 33.57 10.14
N PHE A 47 32.56 33.70 10.74
CA PHE A 47 33.25 34.96 10.95
C PHE A 47 34.68 34.80 10.46
N SER A 48 34.99 35.35 9.28
CA SER A 48 36.37 35.42 8.74
C SER A 48 37.24 36.45 9.50
N LEU A 49 36.95 36.65 10.78
CA LEU A 49 37.56 37.65 11.65
C LEU A 49 38.42 36.89 12.66
N ASP A 50 39.71 37.21 12.71
CA ASP A 50 40.62 36.65 13.70
C ASP A 50 40.25 37.25 15.07
N ILE A 51 39.57 36.47 15.92
CA ILE A 51 39.07 36.90 17.23
C ILE A 51 40.23 37.38 18.12
N LYS A 52 41.47 36.99 17.79
CA LYS A 52 42.69 37.39 18.47
C LYS A 52 42.97 38.90 18.39
N ASP A 53 42.51 39.59 17.34
CA ASP A 53 42.68 41.04 17.18
C ASP A 53 41.82 41.87 18.17
N TYR A 54 40.89 41.23 18.89
CA TYR A 54 39.99 41.87 19.85
C TYR A 54 40.29 41.52 21.31
N PHE A 55 41.26 40.64 21.56
CA PHE A 55 41.78 40.42 22.91
C PHE A 55 42.97 41.38 23.11
N ASP A 56 42.70 42.57 23.68
CA ASP A 56 43.77 43.36 24.29
C ASP A 56 44.40 42.48 25.37
N GLU A 57 45.69 42.16 25.22
CA GLU A 57 46.52 41.45 26.21
C GLU A 57 46.76 42.31 27.46
N THR A 58 45.69 42.76 28.11
CA THR A 58 45.74 43.16 29.52
C THR A 58 45.48 41.91 30.34
N GLU A 59 46.46 41.01 30.35
CA GLU A 59 46.72 40.19 31.52
C GLU A 59 46.97 41.19 32.66
N GLU A 60 45.91 41.56 33.39
CA GLU A 60 46.11 42.09 34.73
C GLU A 60 46.74 40.95 35.53
N GLU A 61 48.07 40.92 35.55
CA GLU A 61 48.83 40.21 36.56
C GLU A 61 48.37 40.75 37.91
N THR A 62 47.38 40.09 38.50
CA THR A 62 46.99 40.30 39.88
C THR A 62 48.22 39.98 40.70
N THR A 63 48.93 41.05 41.07
CA THR A 63 50.18 41.01 41.80
C THR A 63 49.89 40.25 43.09
N SER A 64 50.37 39.00 43.16
CA SER A 64 50.15 38.12 44.31
C SER A 64 50.80 38.74 45.54
N LYS A 65 49.98 39.45 46.31
CA LYS A 65 50.34 40.01 47.61
C LYS A 65 50.68 38.85 48.52
N ALA A 66 51.95 38.73 48.90
CA ALA A 66 52.45 37.67 49.76
C ALA A 66 51.61 37.58 51.05
N LEU A 67 50.84 36.51 51.18
CA LEU A 67 50.03 36.22 52.36
C LEU A 67 50.92 35.77 53.51
N ALA A 68 50.55 36.18 54.72
CA ALA A 68 51.12 35.66 55.95
C ALA A 68 50.99 34.13 56.00
N PRO A 69 51.89 33.39 56.67
CA PRO A 69 51.81 31.94 56.77
C PRO A 69 50.46 31.52 57.35
N LEU A 70 49.63 30.88 56.52
CA LEU A 70 48.36 30.29 56.94
C LEU A 70 48.62 29.18 57.96
N ASP A 71 47.79 29.13 59.01
CA ASP A 71 47.79 28.08 60.02
C ASP A 71 47.56 26.69 59.39
N ASP A 72 48.23 25.66 59.93
CA ASP A 72 48.14 24.30 59.39
C ASP A 72 46.73 23.71 59.50
N THR A 73 45.90 24.18 60.43
CA THR A 73 44.49 23.79 60.55
C THR A 73 43.67 24.35 59.39
N VAL A 74 43.92 25.61 59.00
CA VAL A 74 43.26 26.27 57.87
C VAL A 74 43.62 25.60 56.55
N LYS A 75 44.87 25.17 56.38
CA LYS A 75 45.30 24.41 55.18
C LYS A 75 44.57 23.07 55.06
N LYS A 76 44.47 22.31 56.14
CA LYS A 76 43.78 20.99 56.14
C LYS A 76 42.29 21.10 55.84
N THR A 77 41.64 22.16 56.33
CA THR A 77 40.20 22.40 56.08
C THR A 77 39.97 22.90 54.65
N LEU A 78 40.84 23.74 54.10
CA LEU A 78 40.81 24.09 52.68
C LEU A 78 41.02 22.87 51.78
N GLU A 79 41.91 21.95 52.17
CA GLU A 79 42.12 20.68 51.46
C GLU A 79 40.88 19.76 51.53
N ASP A 80 40.23 19.63 52.69
CA ASP A 80 38.94 18.91 52.82
C ASP A 80 37.83 19.55 51.98
N ILE A 81 37.76 20.89 51.93
CA ILE A 81 36.83 21.61 51.05
C ILE A 81 37.12 21.30 49.58
N SER A 82 38.39 21.33 49.15
CA SER A 82 38.80 20.99 47.79
C SER A 82 38.35 19.58 47.39
N ILE A 83 38.63 18.59 48.24
CA ILE A 83 38.23 17.18 48.01
C ILE A 83 36.71 17.04 47.85
N ARG A 84 35.93 17.79 48.65
CA ARG A 84 34.46 17.77 48.54
C ARG A 84 33.96 18.44 47.26
N LEU A 85 34.64 19.48 46.80
CA LEU A 85 34.31 20.18 45.55
C LEU A 85 34.62 19.34 44.30
N GLU A 86 35.53 18.37 44.40
CA GLU A 86 35.82 17.39 43.33
C GLU A 86 34.73 16.33 43.15
N SER A 87 33.66 16.35 43.96
CA SER A 87 32.53 15.43 43.80
C SER A 87 31.69 15.75 42.54
N SER A 88 30.85 14.80 42.12
CA SER A 88 29.95 15.02 40.97
C SER A 88 29.01 16.20 41.24
N LEU A 89 28.66 16.93 40.18
CA LEU A 89 27.78 18.10 40.28
C LEU A 89 26.45 17.79 40.98
N ASP A 90 25.92 16.57 40.80
CA ASP A 90 24.69 16.11 41.45
C ASP A 90 24.82 15.98 42.96
N ASN A 91 25.90 15.35 43.42
CA ASN A 91 26.17 15.20 44.85
C ASN A 91 26.50 16.57 45.48
N LEU A 92 27.24 17.40 44.74
CA LEU A 92 27.65 18.71 45.19
C LEU A 92 26.44 19.64 45.41
N VAL A 93 25.48 19.63 44.48
CA VAL A 93 24.26 20.44 44.59
C VAL A 93 23.30 19.89 45.64
N ALA A 94 23.27 18.56 45.86
CA ALA A 94 22.43 17.93 46.88
C ALA A 94 22.96 18.12 48.32
N ASP A 95 24.28 18.05 48.52
CA ASP A 95 24.92 17.96 49.86
C ASP A 95 25.93 19.10 50.13
N CYS A 96 25.74 20.29 49.55
CA CYS A 96 26.66 21.43 49.78
C CYS A 96 26.70 21.93 51.23
N GLY A 97 25.78 21.50 52.10
CA GLY A 97 25.80 21.78 53.53
C GLY A 97 27.09 21.33 54.23
N LEU A 98 27.72 20.24 53.76
CA LEU A 98 29.00 19.75 54.30
C LEU A 98 30.15 20.73 54.00
N ILE A 99 30.15 21.34 52.83
CA ILE A 99 31.16 22.32 52.40
C ILE A 99 30.93 23.63 53.15
N ARG A 100 29.67 24.04 53.32
CA ARG A 100 29.30 25.23 54.09
C ARG A 100 29.74 25.14 55.54
N ALA A 101 29.58 23.97 56.16
CA ALA A 101 30.04 23.72 57.54
C ALA A 101 31.56 23.90 57.67
N ARG A 102 32.33 23.30 56.76
CA ARG A 102 33.80 23.42 56.74
C ARG A 102 34.28 24.82 56.44
N PHE A 103 33.61 25.52 55.54
CA PHE A 103 33.94 26.91 55.22
C PHE A 103 33.69 27.84 56.42
N ALA A 104 32.61 27.63 57.16
CA ALA A 104 32.30 28.41 58.36
C ALA A 104 33.34 28.25 59.48
N GLU A 105 34.02 27.10 59.57
CA GLU A 105 35.10 26.85 60.55
C GLU A 105 36.32 27.76 60.33
N ILE A 106 36.60 28.15 59.07
CA ILE A 106 37.80 28.93 58.70
C ILE A 106 37.51 30.35 58.23
N GLN A 107 36.24 30.72 58.02
CA GLN A 107 35.86 31.99 57.40
C GLN A 107 36.45 33.23 58.09
N ALA A 108 36.56 33.22 59.43
CA ALA A 108 37.12 34.34 60.18
C ALA A 108 38.67 34.42 60.15
N SER A 109 39.33 33.39 59.62
CA SER A 109 40.79 33.25 59.61
C SER A 109 41.40 33.31 58.20
N ILE A 110 40.57 33.36 57.16
CA ILE A 110 41.01 33.52 55.77
C ILE A 110 40.81 34.96 55.28
N PRO A 111 41.66 35.45 54.36
CA PRO A 111 41.44 36.74 53.71
C PRO A 111 40.13 36.79 52.92
N ASP A 112 39.52 37.97 52.84
CA ASP A 112 38.25 38.18 52.13
C ASP A 112 38.31 37.74 50.66
N ASP A 113 39.45 37.92 49.97
CA ASP A 113 39.63 37.49 48.59
C ASP A 113 39.42 35.97 48.41
N LEU A 114 39.96 35.18 49.36
CA LEU A 114 39.81 33.72 49.35
C LEU A 114 38.38 33.31 49.75
N ALA A 115 37.80 34.01 50.72
CA ALA A 115 36.42 33.79 51.13
C ALA A 115 35.45 34.05 49.96
N ASN A 116 35.66 35.14 49.21
CA ASN A 116 34.86 35.51 48.04
C ASN A 116 34.97 34.49 46.92
N THR A 117 36.13 33.83 46.77
CA THR A 117 36.35 32.78 45.78
C THR A 117 35.57 31.49 46.13
N ILE A 118 35.50 31.13 47.40
CA ILE A 118 34.85 29.88 47.87
C ILE A 118 33.34 30.05 48.07
N THR A 119 32.89 31.27 48.37
CA THR A 119 31.48 31.60 48.66
C THR A 119 30.48 31.09 47.61
N PRO A 120 30.71 31.21 46.28
CA PRO A 120 29.80 30.65 45.28
C PRO A 120 29.59 29.14 45.44
N ALA A 121 30.64 28.41 45.83
CA ALA A 121 30.61 26.96 45.92
C ALA A 121 29.81 26.45 47.14
N VAL A 122 29.68 27.25 48.21
CA VAL A 122 28.90 26.85 49.40
C VAL A 122 27.38 27.03 49.24
N TYR A 123 26.95 27.65 48.13
CA TYR A 123 25.54 27.93 47.81
C TYR A 123 25.07 27.28 46.50
N LEU A 124 25.75 26.22 46.04
CA LEU A 124 25.40 25.53 44.78
C LEU A 124 23.99 24.92 44.77
N GLU A 125 23.42 24.58 45.94
CA GLU A 125 22.01 24.16 46.09
C GLU A 125 21.01 25.14 45.44
N GLN A 126 21.33 26.45 45.39
CA GLN A 126 20.49 27.47 44.75
C GLN A 126 20.28 27.24 43.25
N HIS A 127 21.12 26.43 42.61
CA HIS A 127 21.05 26.10 41.19
C HIS A 127 20.44 24.73 40.90
N GLN A 128 20.01 23.97 41.92
CA GLN A 128 19.46 22.62 41.75
C GLN A 128 18.31 22.55 40.75
N PHE A 129 17.31 23.42 40.92
CA PHE A 129 16.17 23.45 40.02
C PHE A 129 16.57 23.73 38.56
N LYS A 130 17.57 24.61 38.35
CA LYS A 130 18.07 24.92 37.00
C LYS A 130 18.81 23.73 36.38
N LEU A 131 19.61 23.01 37.18
CA LEU A 131 20.33 21.82 36.76
C LEU A 131 19.37 20.71 36.32
N GLU A 132 18.40 20.36 37.17
CA GLU A 132 17.41 19.32 36.86
C GLU A 132 16.59 19.67 35.61
N LYS A 133 16.17 20.92 35.49
CA LYS A 133 15.45 21.40 34.30
C LYS A 133 16.30 21.30 33.03
N ALA A 134 17.60 21.58 33.11
CA ALA A 134 18.51 21.45 31.97
C ALA A 134 18.70 19.98 31.58
N LYS A 135 18.88 19.09 32.55
CA LYS A 135 18.97 17.64 32.32
C LYS A 135 17.71 17.09 31.66
N GLN A 136 16.55 17.49 32.15
CA GLN A 136 15.28 17.07 31.56
C GLN A 136 15.17 17.51 30.10
N ARG A 137 15.48 18.77 29.79
CA ARG A 137 15.47 19.27 28.40
C ARG A 137 16.41 18.51 27.48
N ILE A 138 17.58 18.11 27.97
CA ILE A 138 18.52 17.28 27.19
C ILE A 138 17.91 15.91 26.90
N ALA A 139 17.22 15.31 27.87
CA ALA A 139 16.49 14.05 27.66
C ALA A 139 15.35 14.22 26.66
N ASP A 140 14.52 15.26 26.82
CA ASP A 140 13.40 15.56 25.92
C ASP A 140 13.87 15.76 24.47
N TRP A 141 14.99 16.48 24.26
CA TRP A 141 15.56 16.67 22.93
C TRP A 141 16.06 15.37 22.30
N ARG A 142 16.57 14.41 23.09
CA ARG A 142 16.97 13.10 22.58
C ARG A 142 15.76 12.29 22.15
N GLU A 143 14.72 12.24 22.99
CA GLU A 143 13.45 11.57 22.66
C GLU A 143 12.81 12.19 21.42
N GLN A 144 12.77 13.51 21.31
CA GLN A 144 12.24 14.20 20.15
C GLN A 144 13.00 13.82 18.87
N LYS A 145 14.32 13.68 18.93
CA LYS A 145 15.13 13.26 17.79
C LYS A 145 14.83 11.81 17.37
N ASP A 146 14.62 10.92 18.33
CA ASP A 146 14.26 9.52 18.07
C ASP A 146 12.85 9.39 17.47
N ILE A 147 11.90 10.20 17.96
CA ILE A 147 10.55 10.28 17.39
C ILE A 147 10.60 10.83 15.95
N GLU A 148 11.35 11.90 15.71
CA GLU A 148 11.52 12.49 14.37
C GLU A 148 12.10 11.46 13.39
N ALA A 149 13.13 10.70 13.80
CA ALA A 149 13.70 9.63 12.99
C ALA A 149 12.65 8.54 12.66
N THR A 150 11.82 8.18 13.64
CA THR A 150 10.74 7.20 13.46
C THR A 150 9.66 7.73 12.51
N ILE A 151 9.29 9.01 12.60
CA ILE A 151 8.34 9.66 11.68
C ILE A 151 8.87 9.62 10.25
N GLN A 152 10.16 9.94 10.05
CA GLN A 152 10.78 9.92 8.71
C GLN A 152 10.80 8.50 8.12
N ALA A 153 11.15 7.49 8.92
CA ALA A 153 11.10 6.09 8.48
C ALA A 153 9.69 5.65 8.10
N ASN A 154 8.68 6.03 8.89
CA ASN A 154 7.28 5.72 8.59
C ASN A 154 6.75 6.45 7.35
N ARG A 155 7.18 7.70 7.11
CA ARG A 155 6.85 8.42 5.87
C ARG A 155 7.34 7.65 4.65
N GLN A 156 8.58 7.17 4.68
CA GLN A 156 9.14 6.38 3.60
C GLN A 156 8.36 5.09 3.37
N LEU A 157 8.02 4.37 4.44
CA LEU A 157 7.19 3.16 4.36
C LEU A 157 5.81 3.44 3.75
N VAL A 158 5.16 4.54 4.14
CA VAL A 158 3.87 4.95 3.55
C VAL A 158 4.00 5.21 2.05
N HIS A 159 5.09 5.87 1.60
CA HIS A 159 5.33 6.09 0.18
C HIS A 159 5.55 4.77 -0.58
N GLU A 160 6.28 3.82 -0.01
CA GLU A 160 6.51 2.50 -0.59
C GLU A 160 5.22 1.67 -0.70
N GLU A 161 4.42 1.62 0.37
CA GLU A 161 3.14 0.91 0.35
C GLU A 161 2.13 1.56 -0.60
N LYS A 162 2.11 2.90 -0.69
CA LYS A 162 1.31 3.61 -1.69
C LYS A 162 1.75 3.23 -3.11
N ALA A 163 3.05 3.17 -3.37
CA ALA A 163 3.55 2.78 -4.69
C ALA A 163 3.15 1.35 -5.07
N LYS A 164 3.13 0.41 -4.11
CA LYS A 164 2.62 -0.95 -4.32
C LYS A 164 1.11 -0.95 -4.60
N LEU A 165 0.34 -0.15 -3.86
CA LEU A 165 -1.10 -0.02 -4.07
C LEU A 165 -1.42 0.54 -5.46
N ASP A 166 -0.70 1.58 -5.89
CA ASP A 166 -0.86 2.19 -7.21
C ASP A 166 -0.54 1.20 -8.36
N GLN A 167 0.34 0.19 -8.12
CA GLN A 167 0.63 -0.88 -9.08
C GLN A 167 -0.50 -1.92 -9.20
N LEU A 168 -1.36 -2.05 -8.18
CA LEU A 168 -2.50 -2.96 -8.21
C LEU A 168 -3.62 -2.35 -9.07
N SER A 169 -3.47 -2.43 -10.39
CA SER A 169 -4.46 -1.93 -11.33
C SER A 169 -5.61 -2.93 -11.53
N VAL A 170 -6.84 -2.41 -11.48
CA VAL A 170 -8.05 -3.16 -11.85
C VAL A 170 -8.09 -3.45 -13.37
N GLY A 171 -7.41 -2.64 -14.19
CA GLY A 171 -7.50 -2.68 -15.65
C GLY A 171 -7.21 -4.05 -16.27
N PRO A 172 -6.06 -4.70 -15.97
CA PRO A 172 -5.74 -6.02 -16.52
C PRO A 172 -6.73 -7.11 -16.12
N ILE A 173 -7.27 -7.05 -14.90
CA ILE A 173 -8.27 -8.01 -14.42
C ILE A 173 -9.58 -7.79 -15.18
N GLN A 174 -10.03 -6.54 -15.30
CA GLN A 174 -11.26 -6.21 -16.03
C GLN A 174 -11.16 -6.60 -17.51
N SER A 175 -10.04 -6.30 -18.18
CA SER A 175 -9.82 -6.69 -19.58
C SER A 175 -9.86 -8.21 -19.77
N ASN A 176 -9.35 -8.98 -18.81
CA ASN A 176 -9.45 -10.43 -18.83
C ASN A 176 -10.89 -10.92 -18.67
N ILE A 177 -11.67 -10.28 -17.80
CA ILE A 177 -13.11 -10.58 -17.62
C ILE A 177 -13.85 -10.33 -18.94
N ASP A 178 -13.70 -9.14 -19.52
CA ASP A 178 -14.40 -8.76 -20.76
C ASP A 178 -14.06 -9.73 -21.92
N ARG A 179 -12.78 -10.13 -22.02
CA ARG A 179 -12.33 -11.12 -23.02
C ARG A 179 -12.98 -12.49 -22.79
N LEU A 180 -13.08 -12.93 -21.54
CA LEU A 180 -13.69 -14.22 -21.20
C LEU A 180 -15.20 -14.21 -21.43
N GLU A 181 -15.87 -13.09 -21.14
CA GLU A 181 -17.29 -12.90 -21.44
C GLU A 181 -17.56 -12.93 -22.95
N ALA A 182 -16.74 -12.24 -23.74
CA ALA A 182 -16.85 -12.29 -25.21
C ALA A 182 -16.67 -13.73 -25.74
N ARG A 183 -15.66 -14.46 -25.24
CA ARG A 183 -15.46 -15.87 -25.61
C ARG A 183 -16.63 -16.76 -25.20
N LYS A 184 -17.23 -16.51 -24.03
CA LYS A 184 -18.41 -17.25 -23.57
C LYS A 184 -19.58 -17.07 -24.53
N ILE A 185 -19.83 -15.84 -24.98
CA ILE A 185 -20.90 -15.54 -25.94
C ILE A 185 -20.67 -16.30 -27.26
N ASP A 186 -19.46 -16.27 -27.80
CA ASP A 186 -19.10 -16.97 -29.03
C ASP A 186 -19.31 -18.50 -28.93
N LEU A 187 -18.86 -19.11 -27.83
CA LEU A 187 -19.07 -20.54 -27.58
C LEU A 187 -20.54 -20.93 -27.43
N ILE A 188 -21.37 -20.06 -26.83
CA ILE A 188 -22.80 -20.28 -26.73
C ILE A 188 -23.44 -20.27 -28.13
N ALA A 189 -23.07 -19.32 -28.98
CA ALA A 189 -23.58 -19.26 -30.35
C ALA A 189 -23.21 -20.50 -31.18
N GLN A 190 -21.95 -20.97 -31.09
CA GLN A 190 -21.53 -22.21 -31.74
C GLN A 190 -22.30 -23.44 -31.23
N LEU A 191 -22.59 -23.48 -29.93
CA LEU A 191 -23.36 -24.58 -29.34
C LEU A 191 -24.82 -24.57 -29.82
N GLU A 192 -25.43 -23.39 -29.94
CA GLU A 192 -26.77 -23.23 -30.51
C GLU A 192 -26.83 -23.67 -31.98
N GLU A 193 -25.82 -23.31 -32.78
CA GLU A 193 -25.69 -23.74 -34.18
C GLU A 193 -25.56 -25.27 -34.29
N CYS A 194 -24.64 -25.88 -33.53
CA CYS A 194 -24.48 -27.34 -33.51
C CYS A 194 -25.75 -28.07 -33.08
N ASN A 195 -26.49 -27.52 -32.11
CA ASN A 195 -27.75 -28.11 -31.67
C ASN A 195 -28.81 -28.06 -32.79
N ALA A 196 -28.89 -26.96 -33.55
CA ALA A 196 -29.80 -26.84 -34.68
C ALA A 196 -29.49 -27.86 -35.79
N GLU A 197 -28.21 -28.07 -36.11
CA GLU A 197 -27.79 -29.11 -37.06
C GLU A 197 -28.16 -30.51 -36.58
N LEU A 198 -27.92 -30.79 -35.29
CA LEU A 198 -28.21 -32.07 -34.68
C LEU A 198 -29.72 -32.37 -34.70
N ASP A 199 -30.56 -31.38 -34.44
CA ASP A 199 -32.01 -31.52 -34.50
C ASP A 199 -32.52 -31.77 -35.93
N LEU A 200 -31.89 -31.17 -36.94
CA LEU A 200 -32.18 -31.44 -38.34
C LEU A 200 -31.83 -32.89 -38.75
N GLU A 201 -30.68 -33.40 -38.31
CA GLU A 201 -30.30 -34.80 -38.55
C GLU A 201 -31.19 -35.80 -37.79
N LYS A 202 -31.59 -35.48 -36.55
CA LYS A 202 -32.58 -36.26 -35.81
C LYS A 202 -33.92 -36.33 -36.56
N GLN A 203 -34.36 -35.20 -37.12
CA GLN A 203 -35.60 -35.16 -37.90
C GLN A 203 -35.50 -36.03 -39.15
N LYS A 204 -34.39 -35.93 -39.91
CA LYS A 204 -34.13 -36.82 -41.05
C LYS A 204 -34.17 -38.29 -40.65
N LEU A 205 -33.57 -38.64 -39.51
CA LEU A 205 -33.58 -40.00 -38.99
C LEU A 205 -34.99 -40.46 -38.61
N ALA A 206 -35.80 -39.57 -38.01
CA ALA A 206 -37.19 -39.85 -37.67
C ALA A 206 -38.08 -40.05 -38.91
N ASP A 207 -37.83 -39.33 -40.00
CA ASP A 207 -38.59 -39.41 -41.24
C ASP A 207 -38.16 -40.58 -42.15
N LEU A 208 -36.97 -41.14 -41.92
CA LEU A 208 -36.39 -42.21 -42.73
C LEU A 208 -37.29 -43.46 -42.91
N PRO A 209 -38.00 -43.98 -41.88
CA PRO A 209 -38.88 -45.13 -42.05
C PRO A 209 -39.99 -44.88 -43.08
N ASN A 210 -40.57 -43.68 -43.10
CA ASN A 210 -41.61 -43.31 -44.05
C ASN A 210 -41.07 -43.29 -45.49
N VAL A 211 -39.91 -42.66 -45.69
CA VAL A 211 -39.22 -42.62 -46.99
C VAL A 211 -38.90 -44.03 -47.48
N VAL A 212 -38.43 -44.91 -46.58
CA VAL A 212 -38.10 -46.30 -46.92
C VAL A 212 -39.34 -47.09 -47.33
N GLU A 213 -40.45 -46.95 -46.60
CA GLU A 213 -41.70 -47.63 -46.97
C GLU A 213 -42.28 -47.13 -48.30
N GLU A 214 -42.19 -45.82 -48.56
CA GLU A 214 -42.57 -45.27 -49.86
C GLU A 214 -41.72 -45.87 -50.99
N GLN A 215 -40.39 -45.91 -50.85
CA GLN A 215 -39.51 -46.49 -51.86
C GLN A 215 -39.75 -48.00 -52.06
N LYS A 216 -39.97 -48.76 -50.98
CA LYS A 216 -40.37 -50.18 -51.08
C LYS A 216 -41.67 -50.33 -51.86
N SER A 217 -42.66 -49.48 -51.64
CA SER A 217 -43.95 -49.53 -52.36
C SER A 217 -43.80 -49.27 -53.86
N ARG A 218 -42.95 -48.29 -54.24
CA ARG A 218 -42.60 -47.98 -55.62
C ARG A 218 -41.88 -49.16 -56.28
N LEU A 219 -40.90 -49.75 -55.59
CA LEU A 219 -40.17 -50.92 -56.06
C LEU A 219 -41.10 -52.12 -56.29
N ARG A 220 -41.99 -52.42 -55.33
CA ARG A 220 -42.99 -53.50 -55.48
C ARG A 220 -43.87 -53.28 -56.72
N SER A 221 -44.31 -52.05 -56.96
CA SER A 221 -45.12 -51.69 -58.13
C SER A 221 -44.36 -51.87 -59.45
N ALA A 222 -43.09 -51.44 -59.50
CA ALA A 222 -42.24 -51.61 -60.68
C ALA A 222 -41.97 -53.10 -60.98
N ILE A 223 -41.64 -53.90 -59.96
CA ILE A 223 -41.46 -55.35 -60.09
C ILE A 223 -42.74 -56.01 -60.63
N LYS A 224 -43.90 -55.64 -60.09
CA LYS A 224 -45.19 -56.15 -60.55
C LYS A 224 -45.43 -55.84 -62.02
N ASN A 225 -45.18 -54.59 -62.45
CA ASN A 225 -45.35 -54.17 -63.83
C ASN A 225 -44.45 -54.98 -64.78
N VAL A 226 -43.16 -55.12 -64.46
CA VAL A 226 -42.21 -55.93 -65.25
C VAL A 226 -42.66 -57.40 -65.32
N ALA A 227 -43.10 -57.97 -64.21
CA ALA A 227 -43.60 -59.35 -64.18
C ALA A 227 -44.82 -59.52 -65.10
N ASP A 228 -45.74 -58.56 -65.12
CA ASP A 228 -46.95 -58.62 -65.96
C ASP A 228 -46.64 -58.39 -67.45
N MET A 229 -45.70 -57.50 -67.79
CA MET A 229 -45.16 -57.39 -69.15
C MET A 229 -44.48 -58.69 -69.60
N THR A 230 -43.68 -59.31 -68.72
CA THR A 230 -42.99 -60.57 -69.01
C THR A 230 -43.96 -61.72 -69.28
N LYS A 231 -45.06 -61.83 -68.52
CA LYS A 231 -46.13 -62.81 -68.79
C LYS A 231 -46.84 -62.56 -70.12
N SER A 232 -46.96 -61.29 -70.52
CA SER A 232 -47.62 -60.89 -71.78
C SER A 232 -46.73 -61.13 -73.01
N LEU A 233 -45.43 -61.36 -72.80
CA LEU A 233 -44.46 -61.60 -73.85
C LEU A 233 -44.68 -63.01 -74.41
N LYS A 234 -45.21 -63.08 -75.64
CA LYS A 234 -45.37 -64.36 -76.34
C LYS A 234 -44.00 -64.85 -76.81
N VAL A 235 -43.69 -66.11 -76.54
CA VAL A 235 -42.51 -66.77 -77.11
C VAL A 235 -42.79 -67.04 -78.59
N ILE A 236 -42.09 -66.33 -79.47
CA ILE A 236 -42.12 -66.55 -80.91
C ILE A 236 -40.95 -67.50 -81.22
N PRO A 237 -41.19 -68.70 -81.78
CA PRO A 237 -40.12 -69.57 -82.22
C PRO A 237 -39.45 -69.00 -83.49
N GLY A 238 -38.13 -69.09 -83.56
CA GLY A 238 -37.35 -68.48 -84.63
C GLY A 238 -36.76 -67.13 -84.24
N THR A 239 -35.93 -66.57 -85.11
CA THR A 239 -35.38 -65.21 -84.96
C THR A 239 -35.95 -64.33 -86.07
N ASP A 240 -36.03 -63.03 -85.80
CA ASP A 240 -36.42 -62.04 -86.82
C ASP A 240 -35.59 -62.18 -88.10
N ALA A 241 -34.29 -62.45 -87.96
CA ALA A 241 -33.38 -62.71 -89.07
C ALA A 241 -33.77 -63.95 -89.90
N GLN A 242 -34.18 -65.05 -89.27
CA GLN A 242 -34.62 -66.25 -89.98
C GLN A 242 -35.93 -66.02 -90.73
N ASP A 243 -36.89 -65.32 -90.11
CA ASP A 243 -38.17 -65.01 -90.75
C ASP A 243 -37.99 -63.99 -91.90
N ILE A 244 -37.10 -63.01 -91.73
CA ILE A 244 -36.71 -62.07 -92.80
C ILE A 244 -36.05 -62.81 -93.96
N GLN A 245 -35.11 -63.72 -93.68
CA GLN A 245 -34.47 -64.53 -94.72
C GLN A 245 -35.49 -65.40 -95.48
N ALA A 246 -36.44 -66.03 -94.77
CA ALA A 246 -37.50 -66.81 -95.41
C ALA A 246 -38.38 -65.94 -96.34
N ILE A 247 -38.66 -64.69 -95.96
CA ILE A 247 -39.39 -63.74 -96.82
C ILE A 247 -38.55 -63.36 -98.05
N GLU A 248 -37.26 -63.07 -97.91
CA GLU A 248 -36.38 -62.74 -99.02
C GLU A 248 -36.20 -63.90 -100.01
N GLU A 249 -36.05 -65.13 -99.50
CA GLU A 249 -35.99 -66.34 -100.32
C GLU A 249 -37.29 -66.54 -101.13
N ILE A 250 -38.46 -66.31 -100.53
CA ILE A 250 -39.75 -66.34 -101.26
C ILE A 250 -39.81 -65.22 -102.31
N ASP A 251 -39.30 -64.02 -102.01
CA ASP A 251 -39.32 -62.91 -102.95
C ASP A 251 -38.42 -63.13 -104.17
N GLN A 252 -37.31 -63.87 -103.99
CA GLN A 252 -36.45 -64.30 -105.09
C GLN A 252 -37.14 -65.30 -106.03
N ILE A 253 -38.04 -66.15 -105.53
CA ILE A 253 -38.83 -67.09 -106.35
C ILE A 253 -39.87 -66.35 -107.24
N ARG A 254 -40.29 -65.14 -106.83
CA ARG A 254 -41.26 -64.32 -107.59
C ARG A 254 -40.63 -63.69 -108.85
N GLN A 255 -39.31 -63.56 -108.93
CA GLN A 255 -38.58 -62.95 -110.05
C GLN A 255 -38.25 -63.96 -111.15
#